data_AF-A0A0G0FGF9-F1
#
_entry.id   AF-A0A0G0FGF9-F1
#
_cell.length_a   1.000
_cell.length_b   1.000
_cell.length_c   1.000
_cell.angle_alpha   90.00
_cell.angle_beta   90.00
_cell.angle_gamma   90.00
#
_symmetry.space_group_name_H-M   'P 1'
#
loop_
_entity.id
_entity.type
_entity.pdbx_description
1 polymer ?
#
loop_
_entity_poly.entity_id
_entity_poly.type
_entity_poly.pdbx_seq_one_letter_code
_entity_poly.pdbx_strand_id
1 'polypeptide(L)'
;MNIMEPIIALCKRRGFFYPSSEIYGGLANTWDFGHYGILLKNNLRDFWWKKFVLQRSDIVGVDASTILPPKVWEASGHLTGFNDALVDCRNCHFRRLMFVNLIYFLRQRLESSILTNQRPI
;
A
#
# COMPACT_ATOMS: atom_id res chain seq x y z
N MET A 1 -5.34 -9.81 -20.90
CA MET A 1 -5.43 -10.45 -19.56
C MET A 1 -4.52 -9.66 -18.62
N ASN A 2 -4.98 -9.30 -17.41
CA ASN A 2 -4.19 -8.51 -16.47
C ASN A 2 -3.07 -9.37 -15.87
N ILE A 3 -1.82 -8.94 -16.00
CA ILE A 3 -0.64 -9.69 -15.52
C ILE A 3 -0.60 -9.84 -13.98
N MET A 4 -1.29 -8.96 -13.25
CA MET A 4 -1.25 -8.96 -11.78
C MET A 4 -2.04 -10.11 -11.16
N GLU A 5 -3.17 -10.50 -11.75
CA GLU A 5 -4.00 -11.60 -11.26
C GLU A 5 -3.26 -12.94 -11.15
N PRO A 6 -2.54 -13.42 -12.19
CA PRO A 6 -1.79 -14.67 -12.09
C PRO A 6 -0.63 -14.58 -11.08
N ILE A 7 0.00 -13.41 -10.93
CA ILE A 7 1.06 -13.18 -9.96
C ILE A 7 0.51 -13.31 -8.53
N ILE A 8 -0.58 -12.60 -8.22
CA ILE A 8 -1.23 -12.64 -6.90
C ILE A 8 -1.65 -14.08 -6.58
N ALA A 9 -2.25 -14.77 -7.54
CA ALA A 9 -2.68 -16.16 -7.37
C ALA A 9 -1.49 -17.10 -7.11
N LEU A 10 -0.35 -16.89 -7.79
CA LEU A 10 0.88 -17.65 -7.53
C LEU A 10 1.42 -17.38 -6.13
N CYS A 11 1.53 -16.10 -5.73
CA CYS A 11 2.02 -15.71 -4.42
C CYS A 11 1.20 -16.33 -3.28
N LYS A 12 -0.13 -16.34 -3.40
CA LYS A 12 -1.02 -16.96 -2.42
C LYS A 12 -0.85 -18.49 -2.39
N ARG A 13 -0.91 -19.16 -3.56
CA ARG A 13 -0.78 -20.63 -3.64
C ARG A 13 0.57 -21.15 -3.15
N ARG A 14 1.64 -20.38 -3.36
CA ARG A 14 3.00 -20.79 -2.98
C ARG A 14 3.38 -20.36 -1.56
N GLY A 15 2.57 -19.57 -0.87
CA GLY A 15 2.86 -19.16 0.51
C GLY A 15 3.90 -18.04 0.63
N PHE A 16 3.77 -17.04 -0.24
CA PHE A 16 4.44 -15.77 -0.07
C PHE A 16 3.64 -14.84 0.84
N PHE A 17 2.43 -14.45 0.43
CA PHE A 17 1.62 -13.44 1.12
C PHE A 17 0.17 -13.89 1.24
N TYR A 18 -0.44 -13.60 2.40
CA TYR A 18 -1.85 -13.86 2.68
C TYR A 18 -2.51 -12.58 3.21
N PRO A 19 -3.77 -12.29 2.84
CA PRO A 19 -4.59 -11.32 3.56
C PRO A 19 -4.62 -11.67 5.04
N SER A 20 -4.26 -10.72 5.91
CA SER A 20 -4.27 -11.02 7.33
C SER A 20 -5.70 -11.22 7.82
N SER A 21 -5.90 -12.18 8.73
CA SER A 21 -7.21 -12.55 9.26
C SER A 21 -8.23 -12.94 8.18
N GLU A 22 -7.78 -13.56 7.06
CA GLU A 22 -8.63 -13.91 5.92
C GLU A 22 -9.89 -14.69 6.32
N ILE A 23 -9.76 -15.67 7.21
CA ILE A 23 -10.89 -16.50 7.67
C ILE A 23 -11.92 -15.74 8.52
N TYR A 24 -11.58 -14.53 8.98
CA TYR A 24 -12.45 -13.65 9.77
C TYR A 24 -12.95 -12.43 8.99
N GLY A 25 -12.86 -12.45 7.66
CA GLY A 25 -13.28 -11.36 6.79
C GLY A 25 -12.16 -10.42 6.35
N GLY A 26 -10.92 -10.68 6.79
CA GLY A 26 -9.73 -9.93 6.42
C GLY A 26 -9.63 -8.57 7.10
N LEU A 27 -8.41 -8.11 7.31
CA LEU A 27 -8.14 -6.74 7.73
C LEU A 27 -7.48 -5.97 6.58
N ALA A 28 -8.17 -4.92 6.11
CA ALA A 28 -7.68 -4.11 5.00
C ALA A 28 -6.26 -3.57 5.29
N ASN A 29 -5.41 -3.57 4.27
CA ASN A 29 -4.02 -3.11 4.33
C ASN A 29 -3.11 -3.88 5.30
N THR A 30 -3.46 -5.11 5.68
CA THR A 30 -2.60 -5.97 6.50
C THR A 30 -2.41 -7.33 5.85
N TRP A 31 -1.18 -7.85 5.93
CA TRP A 31 -0.77 -9.07 5.25
C TRP A 31 0.15 -9.92 6.13
N ASP A 32 -0.06 -11.23 6.06
CA ASP A 32 0.78 -12.22 6.73
C ASP A 32 1.77 -12.82 5.73
N PHE A 33 3.02 -12.97 6.15
CA PHE A 33 4.09 -13.54 5.33
C PHE A 33 4.15 -15.05 5.57
N GLY A 34 3.96 -15.84 4.52
CA GLY A 34 4.13 -17.29 4.57
C GLY A 34 5.60 -17.72 4.60
N HIS A 35 5.85 -19.02 4.51
CA HIS A 35 7.20 -19.61 4.63
C HIS A 35 8.19 -19.09 3.57
N TYR A 36 7.78 -18.91 2.32
CA TYR A 36 8.66 -18.26 1.32
C TYR A 36 8.65 -16.74 1.44
N GLY A 37 7.54 -16.15 1.88
CA GLY A 37 7.43 -14.70 2.08
C GLY A 37 8.40 -14.19 3.14
N ILE A 38 8.50 -14.88 4.28
CA ILE A 38 9.41 -14.49 5.36
C ILE A 38 10.88 -14.60 4.93
N LEU A 39 11.23 -15.66 4.19
CA LEU A 39 12.59 -15.85 3.65
C LEU A 39 12.93 -14.75 2.65
N LEU A 40 12.01 -14.44 1.73
CA LEU A 40 12.18 -13.35 0.77
C LEU A 40 12.39 -12.00 1.47
N LYS A 41 11.52 -11.69 2.45
CA LYS A 41 11.61 -10.45 3.23
C LYS A 41 12.96 -10.34 3.95
N ASN A 42 13.40 -11.40 4.61
CA ASN A 42 14.65 -11.41 5.36
C ASN A 42 15.85 -11.28 4.42
N ASN A 43 15.87 -12.02 3.32
CA ASN A 43 16.96 -11.95 2.33
C ASN A 43 17.08 -10.53 1.74
N LEU A 44 15.96 -9.87 1.44
CA LEU A 44 15.96 -8.51 0.92
C LEU A 44 16.45 -7.49 1.97
N ARG A 45 15.95 -7.60 3.21
CA ARG A 45 16.40 -6.76 4.33
C ARG A 45 17.90 -6.91 4.57
N ASP A 46 18.40 -8.14 4.64
CA ASP A 46 19.79 -8.44 4.96
C ASP A 46 20.73 -8.00 3.83
N PHE A 47 20.31 -8.19 2.58
CA PHE A 47 21.01 -7.65 1.42
C PHE A 47 21.11 -6.12 1.47
N TRP A 48 20.00 -5.44 1.74
CA TRP A 48 19.97 -3.98 1.86
C TRP A 48 20.89 -3.50 3.00
N TRP A 49 20.78 -4.12 4.18
CA TRP A 49 21.59 -3.77 5.35
C TRP A 49 23.08 -3.94 5.07
N LYS A 50 23.47 -5.07 4.48
CA LYS A 50 24.85 -5.32 4.08
C LYS A 50 25.33 -4.26 3.09
N LYS A 51 24.54 -3.95 2.07
CA LYS A 51 24.95 -3.06 0.98
C LYS A 51 25.09 -1.60 1.42
N PHE A 52 24.17 -1.12 2.23
CA PHE A 52 24.11 0.29 2.60
C PHE A 52 24.77 0.58 3.94
N VAL A 53 24.58 -0.27 4.94
CA VAL A 53 25.09 0.00 6.29
C VAL A 53 26.48 -0.59 6.49
N LEU A 54 26.69 -1.88 6.17
CA LEU A 54 27.97 -2.53 6.48
C LEU A 54 29.09 -2.23 5.48
N GLN A 55 28.75 -1.99 4.22
CA GLN A 55 29.75 -1.78 3.14
C GLN A 55 30.14 -0.31 2.93
N ARG A 56 29.47 0.63 3.58
CA ARG A 56 29.76 2.06 3.43
C ARG A 56 30.24 2.64 4.75
N SER A 57 31.20 3.54 4.68
CA SER A 57 31.77 4.21 5.86
C SER A 57 30.97 5.43 6.31
N ASP A 58 30.01 5.89 5.51
CA ASP A 58 29.23 7.11 5.75
C ASP A 58 27.81 6.86 6.29
N ILE A 59 27.48 5.60 6.63
CA ILE A 59 26.16 5.21 7.14
C ILE A 59 26.32 4.44 8.45
N VAL A 60 25.53 4.79 9.46
CA VAL A 60 25.53 4.16 10.78
C VAL A 60 24.16 3.52 11.04
N GLY A 61 24.18 2.26 11.49
CA GLY A 61 22.96 1.56 11.90
C GLY A 61 22.46 2.04 13.25
N VAL A 62 21.17 2.34 13.35
CA VAL A 62 20.49 2.72 14.59
C VAL A 62 19.17 1.94 14.67
N ASP A 63 18.85 1.42 15.85
CA ASP A 63 17.55 0.83 16.16
C ASP A 63 16.82 1.72 17.18
N ALA A 64 15.58 2.10 16.86
CA ALA A 64 14.81 3.09 17.62
C ALA A 64 13.43 2.55 18.00
N SER A 65 12.87 3.06 19.10
CA SER A 65 11.54 2.68 19.57
C SER A 65 10.45 3.12 18.59
N THR A 66 9.49 2.23 18.32
CA THR A 66 8.27 2.54 17.54
C THR A 66 7.32 3.45 18.32
N ILE A 67 7.25 3.31 19.65
CA ILE A 67 6.37 4.11 20.50
C ILE A 67 7.17 5.33 20.98
N LEU A 68 6.69 6.51 20.62
CA LEU A 68 7.34 7.79 20.89
C LEU A 68 6.39 8.76 21.63
N PRO A 69 6.92 9.64 22.51
CA PRO A 69 6.11 10.67 23.16
C PRO A 69 5.46 11.64 22.14
N PRO A 70 4.23 12.16 22.39
CA PRO A 70 3.52 13.07 21.50
C PRO A 70 4.33 14.28 21.01
N LYS A 71 5.19 14.84 21.88
CA LYS A 71 6.04 15.99 21.56
C LYS A 71 6.97 15.75 20.37
N VAL A 72 7.38 14.50 20.11
CA VAL A 72 8.24 14.17 18.95
C VAL A 72 7.45 14.31 17.64
N TRP A 73 6.19 13.87 17.63
CA TRP A 73 5.32 13.99 16.47
C TRP A 73 4.91 15.45 16.20
N GLU A 74 4.78 16.25 17.25
CA GLU A 74 4.55 17.69 17.15
C GLU A 74 5.78 18.40 16.57
N ALA A 75 6.95 18.19 17.15
CA ALA A 75 8.20 18.84 16.71
C ALA A 75 8.59 18.49 15.27
N SER A 76 8.25 17.29 14.81
CA SER A 76 8.48 16.86 13.42
C SER A 76 7.39 17.30 12.44
N GLY A 77 6.32 17.95 12.92
CA GLY A 77 5.21 18.44 12.09
C GLY A 77 4.23 17.37 11.61
N HIS A 78 4.34 16.12 12.10
CA HIS A 78 3.45 15.03 11.70
C HIS A 78 2.00 15.31 12.08
N LEU A 79 1.76 15.97 13.22
CA LEU A 79 0.39 16.28 13.68
C LEU A 79 -0.39 17.17 12.70
N THR A 80 0.29 18.03 11.95
CA THR A 80 -0.34 18.97 11.01
C THR A 80 -0.17 18.56 9.55
N GLY A 81 0.95 17.94 9.21
CA GLY A 81 1.34 17.68 7.82
C GLY A 81 1.08 16.25 7.33
N PHE A 82 0.91 15.27 8.22
CA PHE A 82 0.71 13.88 7.83
C PHE A 82 -0.79 13.54 7.74
N ASN A 83 -1.48 14.14 6.77
CA ASN A 83 -2.88 13.86 6.46
C ASN A 83 -3.10 13.76 4.95
N ASP A 84 -4.12 12.98 4.58
CA ASP A 84 -4.59 12.87 3.20
C ASP A 84 -5.99 13.47 3.07
N ALA A 85 -6.26 14.15 1.96
CA ALA A 85 -7.59 14.67 1.67
C ALA A 85 -8.58 13.51 1.41
N LEU A 86 -9.70 13.51 2.12
CA LEU A 86 -10.72 12.47 2.07
C LEU A 86 -12.07 13.03 1.62
N VAL A 87 -12.85 12.21 0.93
CA VAL A 87 -14.24 12.50 0.52
C VAL A 87 -15.16 11.48 1.17
N ASP A 88 -16.17 11.98 1.87
CA ASP A 88 -17.19 11.19 2.54
C ASP A 88 -18.52 11.27 1.78
N CYS A 89 -19.09 10.11 1.43
CA CYS A 89 -20.44 10.04 0.92
C CYS A 89 -21.43 9.99 2.09
N ARG A 90 -22.27 11.01 2.23
CA ARG A 90 -23.26 11.10 3.33
C ARG A 90 -24.39 10.06 3.23
N ASN A 91 -24.63 9.49 2.05
CA ASN A 91 -25.71 8.52 1.85
C ASN A 91 -25.28 7.07 2.13
N CYS A 92 -24.08 6.69 1.68
CA CYS A 92 -23.57 5.31 1.88
C CYS A 92 -22.50 5.21 2.96
N HIS A 93 -22.16 6.31 3.64
CA HIS A 93 -21.15 6.40 4.69
C HIS A 93 -19.76 5.87 4.29
N PHE A 94 -19.49 5.82 2.98
CA PHE A 94 -18.20 5.36 2.46
C PHE A 94 -17.23 6.53 2.37
N ARG A 95 -16.00 6.30 2.85
CA ARG A 95 -14.89 7.26 2.86
C ARG A 95 -13.84 6.85 1.84
N ARG A 96 -13.35 7.78 1.02
CA ARG A 96 -12.33 7.52 -0.03
C ARG A 96 -11.30 8.64 -0.07
N LEU A 97 -10.07 8.31 -0.46
CA LEU A 97 -9.04 9.31 -0.76
C LEU A 97 -9.47 10.17 -1.96
N MET A 98 -9.37 11.49 -1.82
CA MET A 98 -9.85 12.45 -2.82
C MET A 98 -9.19 12.23 -4.18
N PHE A 99 -7.87 11.97 -4.19
CA PHE A 99 -7.13 11.71 -5.42
C PHE A 99 -7.62 10.44 -6.15
N VAL A 100 -7.83 9.35 -5.41
CA VAL A 100 -8.36 8.09 -5.97
C VAL A 100 -9.77 8.30 -6.51
N ASN A 101 -10.60 9.06 -5.79
CA ASN A 101 -11.95 9.39 -6.23
C ASN A 101 -11.94 10.22 -7.52
N LEU A 102 -11.02 11.19 -7.64
CA LEU A 102 -10.88 12.01 -8.83
C LEU A 102 -10.45 11.18 -10.05
N ILE A 103 -9.45 10.31 -9.91
CA ILE A 103 -9.03 9.40 -10.99
C ILE A 103 -10.21 8.55 -11.45
N TYR A 104 -10.96 7.97 -10.51
CA TYR A 104 -12.11 7.13 -10.82
C TYR A 104 -13.20 7.91 -11.57
N PHE A 105 -13.49 9.14 -11.15
CA PHE A 105 -14.47 10.00 -11.81
C PHE A 105 -14.01 10.41 -13.23
N LEU A 106 -12.75 10.82 -13.38
CA LEU A 106 -12.19 11.17 -14.68
C LEU A 106 -12.19 9.98 -15.64
N ARG A 107 -11.83 8.78 -15.14
CA ARG A 107 -11.86 7.55 -15.92
C ARG A 107 -13.26 7.22 -16.43
N GLN A 108 -14.28 7.27 -15.57
CA GLN A 108 -15.67 7.04 -15.99
C GLN A 108 -16.17 8.09 -16.99
N ARG A 109 -15.72 9.35 -16.85
CA ARG A 109 -16.06 10.41 -17.79
C ARG A 109 -15.40 10.20 -19.16
N LEU A 110 -14.15 9.73 -19.18
CA LEU A 110 -13.46 9.36 -20.41
C LEU A 110 -14.13 8.15 -21.08
N GLU A 111 -14.43 7.09 -20.31
CA GLU A 111 -15.08 5.88 -20.83
C GLU A 111 -16.49 6.19 -21.39
N SER A 112 -17.29 7.03 -20.74
CA SER A 112 -18.60 7.45 -21.26
C SER A 112 -18.50 8.32 -22.52
N SER A 113 -17.46 9.16 -22.64
CA SER A 113 -17.22 9.99 -23.84
C SER A 113 -16.83 9.17 -25.08
N ILE A 114 -16.10 8.06 -24.89
CA ILE A 114 -15.68 7.15 -25.97
C ILE A 114 -16.90 6.38 -26.50
N LEU A 115 -17.80 5.94 -25.61
CA LEU A 115 -19.02 5.23 -25.99
C LEU A 115 -20.03 6.11 -26.75
N THR A 116 -20.07 7.42 -26.49
CA THR A 116 -20.93 8.36 -27.25
C THR A 116 -20.42 8.69 -28.66
N ASN A 117 -19.14 8.44 -28.96
CA ASN A 117 -18.54 8.75 -30.26
C ASN A 117 -18.49 7.56 -31.24
N GLN A 118 -18.90 6.37 -30.81
CA GLN A 118 -19.15 5.24 -31.71
C GLN A 118 -20.64 5.25 -32.11
N ARG A 119 -21.00 6.12 -33.07
CA ARG A 119 -22.29 5.95 -33.77
C ARG A 119 -22.15 4.80 -34.76
N PRO A 120 -23.15 3.89 -34.87
CA PRO A 120 -23.11 2.83 -35.86
C PRO A 120 -23.17 3.44 -37.27
N ILE A 121 -22.29 2.98 -38.16
CA ILE A 121 -22.43 3.12 -39.62
C ILE A 121 -23.30 1.95 -40.08
#